data_AF-A0A520ZMT0-F1
#
_entry.id   AF-A0A520ZMT0-F1
#
_cell.length_a   1.000
_cell.length_b   1.000
_cell.length_c   1.000
_cell.angle_alpha   90.00
_cell.angle_beta   90.00
_cell.angle_gamma   90.00
#
_symmetry.space_group_name_H-M   'P 1'
#
loop_
_entity.id
_entity.type
_entity.pdbx_description
1 polymer ?
#
loop_
_entity_poly.entity_id
_entity_poly.type
_entity_poly.pdbx_seq_one_letter_code
_entity_poly.pdbx_strand_id
1 'polypeptide(L)'
;MTLQLYFARRFFRSFLSVLLIFFAILFLIDLIEQIRRFGTTDTGFGTLMVLTVLNVPESLYRILPLIMILATLALFLSLARSSELVVTRASGRSALKSLIAPIIVAVMIGVIAVGAFNPIVAATQKQYEVLTTRISGEVSTLSVSADGLWLRQGSRQGQTVIRANRANLDGTVLSDVTFLGYDRDGQPTFRIEAERAELVTGAWAITGAK
;
A
#
# COMPACT_ATOMS: atom_id res chain seq x y z
N MET A 1 -36.01 8.40 12.16
CA MET A 1 -35.09 7.85 11.14
C MET A 1 -34.62 8.90 10.13
N THR A 2 -35.44 9.85 9.71
CA THR A 2 -35.08 10.89 8.71
C THR A 2 -33.82 11.70 9.06
N LEU A 3 -33.70 12.18 10.31
CA LEU A 3 -32.55 12.98 10.77
C LEU A 3 -31.21 12.20 10.80
N GLN A 4 -31.27 10.90 11.11
CA GLN A 4 -30.11 10.00 11.07
C GLN A 4 -29.62 9.78 9.63
N LEU A 5 -30.54 9.48 8.70
CA LEU A 5 -30.24 9.35 7.28
C LEU A 5 -29.67 10.65 6.68
N TYR A 6 -30.16 11.80 7.15
CA TYR A 6 -29.64 13.10 6.74
C TYR A 6 -28.17 13.29 7.14
N PHE A 7 -27.82 13.06 8.42
CA PHE A 7 -26.42 13.17 8.86
C PHE A 7 -25.51 12.10 8.26
N ALA A 8 -26.01 10.87 8.04
CA ALA A 8 -25.28 9.84 7.32
C ALA A 8 -24.92 10.28 5.89
N ARG A 9 -25.89 10.79 5.12
CA ARG A 9 -25.66 11.29 3.76
C ARG A 9 -24.73 12.49 3.74
N ARG A 10 -24.86 13.39 4.71
CA ARG A 10 -23.99 14.57 4.81
C ARG A 10 -22.56 14.17 5.10
N PHE A 11 -22.34 13.24 6.04
CA PHE A 11 -21.02 12.69 6.32
C PHE A 11 -20.42 12.00 5.09
N PHE A 12 -21.19 11.14 4.42
CA PHE A 12 -20.73 10.45 3.23
C PHE A 12 -20.33 11.42 2.10
N ARG A 13 -21.11 12.49 1.89
CA ARG A 13 -20.75 13.55 0.93
C ARG A 13 -19.48 14.29 1.33
N SER A 14 -19.35 14.68 2.60
CA SER A 14 -18.12 15.31 3.10
C SER A 14 -16.89 14.40 2.91
N PHE A 15 -17.03 13.11 3.20
CA PHE A 15 -15.99 12.12 2.94
C PHE A 15 -15.63 12.04 1.46
N LEU A 16 -16.62 11.88 0.58
CA LEU A 16 -16.39 11.78 -0.87
C LEU A 16 -15.73 13.04 -1.44
N SER A 17 -16.13 14.23 -0.97
CA SER A 17 -15.50 15.50 -1.38
C SER A 17 -14.03 15.56 -0.99
N VAL A 18 -13.69 15.23 0.26
CA VAL A 18 -12.29 15.21 0.72
C VAL A 18 -11.49 14.14 -0.02
N LEU A 19 -12.05 12.94 -0.18
CA LEU A 19 -11.43 11.84 -0.94
C LEU A 19 -11.09 12.27 -2.37
N LEU A 20 -12.02 12.92 -3.07
CA LEU A 20 -11.83 13.36 -4.46
C LEU A 20 -10.76 14.45 -4.59
N ILE A 21 -10.70 15.39 -3.63
CA ILE A 21 -9.65 16.41 -3.59
C ILE A 21 -8.27 15.76 -3.45
N PHE A 22 -8.11 14.86 -2.47
CA PHE A 22 -6.84 14.16 -2.27
C PHE A 22 -6.50 13.24 -3.44
N PHE A 23 -7.49 12.55 -4.02
CA PHE A 23 -7.28 11.74 -5.21
C PHE A 23 -6.73 12.58 -6.37
N ALA A 24 -7.31 13.74 -6.66
CA ALA A 24 -6.84 14.62 -7.74
C ALA A 24 -5.40 15.10 -7.51
N ILE A 25 -5.09 15.50 -6.27
CA ILE A 25 -3.74 15.95 -5.89
C ILE A 25 -2.74 14.80 -6.03
N LEU A 26 -3.03 13.65 -5.45
CA LEU A 26 -2.14 12.48 -5.49
C LEU A 26 -1.95 11.96 -6.90
N PHE A 27 -3.01 11.93 -7.71
CA PHE A 27 -2.93 11.53 -9.10
C PHE A 27 -1.97 12.44 -9.88
N LEU A 28 -2.07 13.76 -9.71
CA LEU A 28 -1.20 14.70 -10.38
C LEU A 28 0.26 14.57 -9.91
N ILE A 29 0.48 14.48 -8.59
CA ILE A 29 1.82 14.30 -8.01
C ILE A 29 2.46 13.02 -8.53
N ASP A 30 1.71 11.91 -8.51
CA ASP A 30 2.23 10.62 -8.96
C ASP A 30 2.48 10.60 -10.48
N LEU A 31 1.63 11.23 -11.28
CA LEU A 31 1.88 11.38 -12.72
C LEU A 31 3.18 12.14 -12.99
N ILE A 32 3.42 13.24 -12.28
CA ILE A 32 4.66 14.00 -12.38
C ILE A 32 5.86 13.13 -11.96
N GLU A 33 5.71 12.32 -10.92
CA GLU A 33 6.72 11.36 -10.47
C GLU A 33 7.04 10.32 -11.55
N GLN A 34 6.03 9.69 -12.17
CA GLN A 34 6.24 8.71 -13.24
C GLN A 34 6.92 9.35 -14.45
N ILE A 35 6.53 10.56 -14.84
CA ILE A 35 7.19 11.31 -15.93
C ILE A 35 8.65 11.60 -15.58
N ARG A 36 8.94 12.02 -14.34
CA ARG A 36 10.31 12.29 -13.91
C ARG A 36 11.17 11.02 -13.90
N ARG A 37 10.59 9.89 -13.47
CA ARG A 37 11.29 8.61 -13.30
C ARG A 37 11.51 7.86 -14.60
N PHE A 38 10.54 7.91 -15.52
CA PHE A 38 10.53 7.09 -16.73
C PHE A 38 10.44 7.89 -18.04
N GLY A 39 10.37 9.23 -17.97
CA GLY A 39 10.20 10.09 -19.14
C GLY A 39 11.39 10.13 -20.10
N THR A 40 12.56 9.62 -19.68
CA THR A 40 13.74 9.45 -20.54
C THR A 40 13.81 8.09 -21.23
N THR A 41 12.96 7.14 -20.83
CA THR A 41 12.81 5.85 -21.49
C THR A 41 11.90 6.03 -22.71
N ASP A 42 11.97 5.19 -23.75
CA ASP A 42 11.05 5.15 -24.90
C ASP A 42 9.59 4.74 -24.52
N THR A 43 9.20 5.00 -23.28
CA THR A 43 7.91 4.66 -22.69
C THR A 43 6.90 5.73 -23.07
N GLY A 44 5.90 5.35 -23.87
CA GLY A 44 4.82 6.26 -24.27
C GLY A 44 3.99 6.76 -23.07
N PHE A 45 3.42 7.97 -23.22
CA PHE A 45 2.60 8.63 -22.18
C PHE A 45 1.44 7.76 -21.64
N GLY A 46 0.85 6.92 -22.50
CA GLY A 46 -0.21 5.99 -22.08
C GLY A 46 0.24 5.00 -21.00
N THR A 47 1.49 4.53 -21.07
CA THR A 47 2.06 3.62 -20.06
C THR A 47 2.27 4.34 -18.73
N LEU A 48 2.71 5.60 -18.76
CA LEU A 48 2.85 6.43 -17.55
C LEU A 48 1.49 6.63 -16.86
N MET A 49 0.43 6.89 -17.63
CA MET A 49 -0.93 6.99 -17.09
C MET A 49 -1.40 5.70 -16.43
N VAL A 50 -1.10 4.54 -17.02
CA VAL A 50 -1.42 3.23 -16.42
C VAL A 50 -0.66 3.03 -15.12
N LEU A 51 0.65 3.31 -15.09
CA LEU A 51 1.46 3.25 -13.88
C LEU A 51 0.88 4.12 -12.77
N THR A 52 0.48 5.36 -13.08
CA THR A 52 -0.16 6.25 -12.12
C THR A 52 -1.46 5.69 -11.57
N VAL A 53 -2.36 5.19 -12.44
CA VAL A 53 -3.63 4.60 -12.00
C VAL A 53 -3.41 3.37 -11.11
N LEU A 54 -2.36 2.58 -11.35
CA LEU A 54 -2.01 1.42 -10.52
C LEU A 54 -1.44 1.81 -9.15
N ASN A 55 -0.69 2.91 -9.07
CA ASN A 55 -0.01 3.34 -7.84
C ASN A 55 -0.89 4.20 -6.90
N VAL A 56 -1.75 5.05 -7.47
CA VAL A 56 -2.63 5.97 -6.71
C VAL A 56 -3.48 5.28 -5.63
N PRO A 57 -4.07 4.08 -5.84
CA PRO A 57 -4.81 3.37 -4.81
C PRO A 57 -4.02 3.16 -3.51
N GLU A 58 -2.73 2.81 -3.59
CA GLU A 58 -1.90 2.61 -2.39
C GLU A 58 -1.68 3.92 -1.65
N SER A 59 -1.30 4.98 -2.39
CA SER A 59 -1.11 6.32 -1.83
C SER A 59 -2.38 6.80 -1.12
N LEU A 60 -3.54 6.59 -1.74
CA LEU A 60 -4.84 6.95 -1.19
C LEU A 60 -5.19 6.12 0.05
N TYR A 61 -4.91 4.80 0.04
CA TYR A 61 -5.09 3.91 1.18
C TYR A 61 -4.26 4.35 2.39
N ARG A 62 -3.00 4.74 2.16
CA ARG A 62 -2.08 5.19 3.21
C ARG A 62 -2.56 6.43 3.95
N ILE A 63 -3.19 7.37 3.23
CA ILE A 63 -3.73 8.61 3.82
C ILE A 63 -5.21 8.53 4.18
N LEU A 64 -5.86 7.39 4.00
CA LEU A 64 -7.28 7.22 4.29
C LEU A 64 -7.66 7.60 5.75
N PRO A 65 -6.83 7.30 6.78
CA PRO A 65 -7.09 7.79 8.15
C PRO A 65 -7.12 9.32 8.25
N LEU A 66 -6.23 10.02 7.53
CA LEU A 66 -6.22 11.49 7.46
C LEU A 66 -7.49 12.02 6.77
N ILE A 67 -7.89 11.40 5.65
CA ILE A 67 -9.11 11.74 4.92
C ILE A 67 -10.34 11.61 5.84
N MET A 68 -10.40 10.56 6.67
CA MET A 68 -11.46 10.35 7.64
C MET A 68 -11.53 11.46 8.70
N ILE A 69 -10.38 11.89 9.22
CA ILE A 69 -10.30 13.00 10.19
C ILE A 69 -10.80 14.30 9.54
N LEU A 70 -10.32 14.62 8.34
CA LEU A 70 -10.69 15.84 7.63
C LEU A 70 -12.17 15.84 7.21
N ALA A 71 -12.71 14.71 6.76
CA ALA A 71 -14.13 14.56 6.46
C ALA A 71 -15.01 14.77 7.70
N THR A 72 -14.57 14.24 8.84
CA THR A 72 -15.25 14.41 10.12
C THR A 72 -15.23 15.88 10.56
N LEU A 73 -14.06 16.54 10.48
CA LEU A 73 -13.93 17.97 10.75
C LEU A 73 -14.81 18.81 9.83
N ALA A 74 -14.82 18.51 8.54
CA ALA A 74 -15.65 19.20 7.56
C ALA A 74 -17.14 19.05 7.86
N LEU A 75 -17.59 17.84 8.24
CA LEU A 75 -18.96 17.61 8.70
C LEU A 75 -19.30 18.48 9.91
N PHE A 76 -18.48 18.41 10.97
CA PHE A 76 -18.76 19.13 12.22
C PHE A 76 -18.75 20.64 12.05
N LEU A 77 -17.78 21.16 11.28
CA LEU A 77 -17.72 22.58 10.95
C LEU A 77 -18.97 23.02 10.18
N SER A 78 -19.42 22.19 9.24
CA SER A 78 -20.65 22.43 8.48
C SER A 78 -21.88 22.46 9.38
N LEU A 79 -22.02 21.48 10.29
CA LEU A 79 -23.11 21.42 11.26
C LEU A 79 -23.12 22.61 12.22
N ALA A 80 -21.95 23.02 12.70
CA ALA A 80 -21.78 24.17 13.58
C ALA A 80 -22.19 25.48 12.90
N ARG A 81 -21.76 25.70 11.65
CA ARG A 81 -22.14 26.90 10.87
C ARG A 81 -23.63 26.99 10.58
N SER A 82 -24.28 25.85 10.36
CA SER A 82 -25.73 25.79 10.12
C SER A 82 -26.57 25.80 11.41
N SER A 83 -25.94 25.85 12.59
CA SER A 83 -26.62 25.72 13.90
C SER A 83 -27.48 24.46 14.07
N GLU A 84 -27.32 23.46 13.19
CA GLU A 84 -28.15 22.26 13.18
C GLU A 84 -27.97 21.41 14.44
N LEU A 85 -26.76 21.40 15.00
CA LEU A 85 -26.47 20.69 16.25
C LEU A 85 -27.18 21.34 17.45
N VAL A 86 -27.31 22.68 17.42
CA VAL A 86 -28.03 23.47 18.42
C VAL A 86 -29.53 23.25 18.29
N VAL A 87 -30.08 23.32 17.08
CA VAL A 87 -31.51 23.08 16.79
C VAL A 87 -31.92 21.64 17.15
N THR A 88 -31.07 20.66 16.86
CA THR A 88 -31.31 19.26 17.23
C THR A 88 -31.40 19.11 18.74
N ARG A 89 -30.54 19.79 19.50
CA ARG A 89 -30.60 19.78 20.97
C ARG A 89 -31.83 20.52 21.51
N ALA A 90 -32.18 21.67 20.93
CA ALA A 90 -33.33 22.50 21.36
C ALA A 90 -34.68 21.80 21.13
N SER A 91 -34.77 20.93 20.12
CA SER A 91 -35.97 20.12 19.84
C SER A 91 -36.15 18.89 20.74
N GLY A 92 -35.40 18.80 21.85
CA GLY A 92 -35.48 17.71 22.82
C GLY A 92 -34.86 16.39 22.34
N ARG A 93 -34.22 16.38 21.16
CA ARG A 93 -33.49 15.22 20.64
C ARG A 93 -32.05 15.27 21.15
N SER A 94 -31.53 14.11 21.57
CA SER A 94 -30.10 14.02 21.89
C SER A 94 -29.28 14.26 20.63
N ALA A 95 -28.55 15.38 20.59
CA ALA A 95 -27.58 15.66 19.53
C ALA A 95 -26.62 14.48 19.39
N LEU A 96 -26.10 13.95 20.51
CA LEU A 96 -25.19 12.79 20.56
C LEU A 96 -25.76 11.54 19.88
N LYS A 97 -27.03 11.18 20.12
CA LYS A 97 -27.67 10.03 19.44
C LYS A 97 -27.76 10.20 17.93
N SER A 98 -27.74 11.44 17.44
CA SER A 98 -27.77 11.74 16.00
C SER A 98 -26.41 11.51 15.33
N LEU A 99 -25.31 11.49 16.10
CA LEU A 99 -23.97 11.14 15.61
C LEU A 99 -23.76 9.65 15.36
N ILE A 100 -24.63 8.79 15.91
CA ILE A 100 -24.54 7.33 15.69
C ILE A 100 -24.58 7.03 14.18
N ALA A 101 -25.35 7.78 13.41
CA ALA A 101 -25.48 7.57 11.97
C ALA A 101 -24.16 7.84 11.20
N PRO A 102 -23.50 9.01 11.34
CA PRO A 102 -22.14 9.21 10.83
C PRO A 102 -21.12 8.17 11.30
N ILE A 103 -21.19 7.72 12.56
CA ILE A 103 -20.29 6.68 13.10
C ILE A 103 -20.50 5.36 12.35
N ILE A 104 -21.74 4.92 12.14
CA ILE A 104 -22.05 3.72 11.36
C ILE A 104 -21.48 3.83 9.95
N VAL A 105 -21.64 4.98 9.29
CA VAL A 105 -21.07 5.21 7.95
C VAL A 105 -19.54 5.15 7.99
N ALA A 106 -18.89 5.73 9.00
CA ALA A 106 -17.44 5.65 9.15
C ALA A 106 -16.95 4.21 9.35
N VAL A 107 -17.65 3.41 10.16
CA VAL A 107 -17.36 1.98 10.34
C VAL A 107 -17.55 1.22 9.04
N MET A 108 -18.64 1.46 8.29
CA MET A 108 -18.86 0.82 6.98
C MET A 108 -17.74 1.16 5.99
N ILE A 109 -17.30 2.43 5.95
CA ILE A 109 -16.16 2.84 5.11
C ILE A 109 -14.90 2.09 5.54
N GLY A 110 -14.63 1.95 6.85
CA GLY A 110 -13.50 1.17 7.34
C GLY A 110 -13.55 -0.31 6.97
N VAL A 111 -14.73 -0.94 7.08
CA VAL A 111 -14.94 -2.33 6.66
C VAL A 111 -14.72 -2.49 5.16
N ILE A 112 -15.23 -1.58 4.33
CA ILE A 112 -15.01 -1.59 2.88
C ILE A 112 -13.53 -1.34 2.56
N ALA A 113 -12.86 -0.45 3.28
CA ALA A 113 -11.44 -0.15 3.09
C ALA A 113 -10.58 -1.40 3.34
N VAL A 114 -10.85 -2.15 4.42
CA VAL A 114 -10.10 -3.38 4.72
C VAL A 114 -10.55 -4.54 3.84
N GLY A 115 -11.86 -4.73 3.63
CA GLY A 115 -12.40 -5.91 2.96
C GLY A 115 -12.32 -5.86 1.43
N ALA A 116 -12.39 -4.67 0.82
CA ALA A 116 -12.38 -4.52 -0.64
C ALA A 116 -11.19 -3.67 -1.12
N PHE A 117 -10.92 -2.53 -0.48
CA PHE A 117 -9.90 -1.61 -0.97
C PHE A 117 -8.48 -2.17 -0.78
N ASN A 118 -8.20 -2.85 0.34
CA ASN A 118 -6.89 -3.47 0.57
C ASN A 118 -6.53 -4.56 -0.46
N PRO A 119 -7.41 -5.53 -0.81
CA PRO A 119 -7.15 -6.45 -1.93
C PRO A 119 -6.93 -5.76 -3.27
N ILE A 120 -7.68 -4.68 -3.56
CA ILE A 120 -7.49 -3.89 -4.78
C ILE A 120 -6.09 -3.29 -4.80
N VAL A 121 -5.66 -2.66 -3.70
CA VAL A 121 -4.32 -2.08 -3.56
C VAL A 121 -3.24 -3.14 -3.77
N ALA A 122 -3.38 -4.33 -3.18
CA ALA A 122 -2.43 -5.42 -3.37
C ALA A 122 -2.36 -5.88 -4.84
N ALA A 123 -3.51 -6.02 -5.50
CA ALA A 123 -3.57 -6.41 -6.90
C ALA A 123 -2.99 -5.35 -7.85
N THR A 124 -3.26 -4.06 -7.61
CA THR A 124 -2.73 -2.98 -8.45
C THR A 124 -1.23 -2.79 -8.25
N GLN A 125 -0.74 -2.92 -7.01
CA GLN A 125 0.69 -2.85 -6.73
C GLN A 125 1.47 -4.00 -7.38
N LYS A 126 0.93 -5.22 -7.34
CA LYS A 126 1.53 -6.35 -8.05
C LYS A 126 1.65 -6.09 -9.55
N GLN A 127 0.63 -5.50 -10.17
CA GLN A 127 0.69 -5.13 -11.59
C GLN A 127 1.67 -3.99 -11.86
N TYR A 128 1.74 -3.00 -10.97
CA TYR A 128 2.70 -1.91 -11.03
C TYR A 128 4.14 -2.43 -11.04
N GLU A 129 4.47 -3.39 -10.17
CA GLU A 129 5.78 -4.04 -10.10
C GLU A 129 6.16 -4.75 -11.40
N VAL A 130 5.22 -5.51 -11.97
CA VAL A 130 5.43 -6.23 -13.24
C VAL A 130 5.69 -5.27 -14.40
N LEU A 131 4.93 -4.17 -14.49
CA LEU A 131 5.09 -3.18 -15.54
C LEU A 131 6.38 -2.39 -15.38
N THR A 132 6.71 -1.93 -14.17
CA THR A 132 7.95 -1.18 -13.92
C THR A 132 9.19 -2.01 -14.19
N THR A 133 9.21 -3.28 -13.78
CA THR A 133 10.30 -4.23 -14.10
C THR A 133 10.50 -4.39 -15.61
N ARG A 134 9.40 -4.46 -16.38
CA ARG A 134 9.48 -4.56 -17.85
C ARG A 134 10.04 -3.31 -18.49
N ILE A 135 9.70 -2.13 -17.95
CA ILE A 135 10.10 -0.82 -18.48
C ILE A 135 11.55 -0.50 -18.13
N SER A 136 11.98 -0.76 -16.90
CA SER A 136 13.34 -0.48 -16.45
C SER A 136 14.37 -1.48 -16.95
N GLY A 137 13.98 -2.67 -17.41
CA GLY A 137 14.92 -3.76 -17.76
C GLY A 137 15.65 -4.34 -16.55
N GLU A 138 15.66 -3.65 -15.42
CA GLU A 138 16.02 -4.12 -14.09
C GLU A 138 14.74 -4.42 -13.29
N VAL A 139 14.68 -5.64 -12.75
CA VAL A 139 13.71 -6.05 -11.73
C VAL A 139 13.67 -4.98 -10.66
N SER A 140 12.50 -4.36 -10.47
CA SER A 140 12.29 -3.31 -9.48
C SER A 140 12.72 -3.83 -8.11
N THR A 141 13.93 -3.47 -7.73
CA THR A 141 14.55 -3.83 -6.48
C THR A 141 13.83 -3.09 -5.38
N LEU A 142 13.34 -3.83 -4.38
CA LEU A 142 13.61 -3.35 -3.04
C LEU A 142 15.14 -3.26 -2.94
N SER A 143 15.69 -2.06 -3.13
CA SER A 143 17.02 -1.70 -2.66
C SER A 143 16.95 -1.74 -1.12
N VAL A 144 16.99 -2.96 -0.57
CA VAL A 144 17.26 -3.17 0.84
C VAL A 144 18.75 -2.87 0.98
N SER A 145 19.06 -1.59 1.21
CA SER A 145 20.42 -1.06 1.34
C SER A 145 21.27 -1.19 0.06
N ALA A 146 22.26 -0.31 -0.09
CA ALA A 146 23.34 -0.48 -1.05
C ALA A 146 24.14 -1.80 -0.83
N ASP A 147 23.93 -2.46 0.31
CA ASP A 147 24.56 -3.72 0.71
C ASP A 147 23.79 -5.00 0.31
N GLY A 148 22.58 -4.87 -0.24
CA GLY A 148 21.70 -5.98 -0.58
C GLY A 148 20.89 -6.53 0.60
N LEU A 149 19.96 -7.44 0.31
CA LEU A 149 19.14 -8.14 1.30
C LEU A 149 19.97 -9.26 1.96
N TRP A 150 20.06 -9.23 3.29
CA TRP A 150 20.68 -10.30 4.09
C TRP A 150 19.63 -11.03 4.91
N LEU A 151 19.53 -12.34 4.74
CA LEU A 151 18.65 -13.22 5.50
C LEU A 151 19.50 -14.24 6.25
N ARG A 152 19.08 -14.62 7.46
CA ARG A 152 19.68 -15.71 8.23
C ARG A 152 18.64 -16.78 8.49
N GLN A 153 18.87 -17.97 7.97
CA GLN A 153 17.99 -19.12 8.11
C GLN A 153 18.67 -20.15 9.02
N GLY A 154 18.06 -20.44 10.16
CA GLY A 154 18.49 -21.54 11.04
C GLY A 154 17.86 -22.86 10.62
N SER A 155 18.65 -23.92 10.54
CA SER A 155 18.17 -25.30 10.36
C SER A 155 18.66 -26.20 11.50
N ARG A 156 18.14 -27.43 11.58
CA ARG A 156 18.66 -28.42 12.54
C ARG A 156 20.13 -28.79 12.27
N GLN A 157 20.62 -28.56 11.06
CA GLN A 157 21.95 -28.96 10.60
C GLN A 157 22.99 -27.84 10.70
N GLY A 158 22.56 -26.58 10.93
CA GLY A 158 23.44 -25.43 10.95
C GLY A 158 22.71 -24.14 10.59
N GLN A 159 23.45 -23.11 10.23
CA GLN A 159 22.90 -21.81 9.84
C GLN A 159 23.28 -21.48 8.40
N THR A 160 22.34 -20.88 7.66
CA THR A 160 22.59 -20.41 6.30
C THR A 160 22.38 -18.91 6.25
N VAL A 161 23.39 -18.18 5.80
CA VAL A 161 23.32 -16.76 5.52
C VAL A 161 23.07 -16.59 4.03
N ILE A 162 22.00 -15.89 3.68
CA ILE A 162 21.59 -15.64 2.30
C ILE A 162 21.80 -14.16 2.06
N ARG A 163 22.64 -13.83 1.07
CA ARG A 163 22.79 -12.47 0.55
C ARG A 163 22.14 -12.43 -0.81
N ALA A 164 21.27 -11.47 -1.07
CA ALA A 164 20.71 -11.22 -2.39
C ALA A 164 20.93 -9.75 -2.75
N ASN A 165 21.42 -9.48 -3.96
CA ASN A 165 21.54 -8.10 -4.40
C ASN A 165 20.16 -7.48 -4.67
N ARG A 166 19.17 -8.31 -5.02
CA ARG A 166 17.81 -7.88 -5.36
C ARG A 166 16.75 -8.83 -4.81
N ALA A 167 15.61 -8.29 -4.40
CA ALA A 167 14.44 -9.05 -3.98
C ALA A 167 13.14 -8.38 -4.46
N ASN A 168 12.10 -9.19 -4.67
CA ASN A 168 10.72 -8.70 -4.86
C ASN A 168 10.11 -8.22 -3.52
N LEU A 169 8.98 -7.51 -3.60
CA LEU A 169 8.30 -6.93 -2.42
C LEU A 169 7.90 -7.95 -1.35
N ASP A 170 7.53 -9.17 -1.77
CA ASP A 170 7.11 -10.24 -0.88
C ASP A 170 8.29 -11.08 -0.34
N GLY A 171 9.52 -10.81 -0.77
CA GLY A 171 10.74 -11.55 -0.37
C GLY A 171 10.78 -13.02 -0.82
N THR A 172 9.92 -13.40 -1.75
CA THR A 172 9.80 -14.77 -2.27
C THR A 172 10.68 -15.05 -3.49
N VAL A 173 11.13 -14.00 -4.20
CA VAL A 173 12.02 -14.12 -5.36
C VAL A 173 13.23 -13.23 -5.14
N LEU A 174 14.40 -13.84 -5.19
CA LEU A 174 15.70 -13.22 -4.98
C LEU A 174 16.54 -13.34 -6.27
N SER A 175 17.29 -12.30 -6.62
CA SER A 175 18.21 -12.30 -7.76
C SER A 175 19.64 -11.97 -7.31
N ASP A 176 20.61 -12.58 -8.01
CA ASP A 176 22.04 -12.54 -7.70
C ASP A 176 22.30 -12.86 -6.23
N VAL A 177 22.13 -14.15 -5.90
CA VAL A 177 22.08 -14.63 -4.53
C VAL A 177 23.30 -15.45 -4.18
N THR A 178 23.76 -15.32 -2.95
CA THR A 178 24.82 -16.14 -2.37
C THR A 178 24.31 -16.78 -1.09
N PHE A 179 24.30 -18.10 -1.06
CA PHE A 179 24.04 -18.89 0.14
C PHE A 179 25.37 -19.28 0.78
N LEU A 180 25.55 -18.96 2.05
CA LEU A 180 26.71 -19.35 2.87
C LEU A 180 26.21 -20.26 3.99
N GLY A 181 26.53 -21.55 3.91
CA GLY A 181 26.22 -22.52 4.95
C GLY A 181 27.30 -22.55 6.02
N TYR A 182 26.89 -22.58 7.28
CA TYR A 182 27.73 -22.74 8.46
C TYR A 182 27.22 -23.94 9.27
N ASP A 183 28.13 -24.71 9.85
CA ASP A 183 27.80 -25.77 10.79
C ASP A 183 27.40 -25.21 12.18
N ARG A 184 27.25 -26.09 13.17
CA ARG A 184 26.90 -25.70 14.55
C ARG A 184 28.05 -25.02 15.30
N ASP A 185 29.28 -25.28 14.88
CA ASP A 185 30.52 -24.76 15.48
C ASP A 185 30.95 -23.44 14.80
N GLY A 186 30.17 -22.98 13.82
CA GLY A 186 30.38 -21.72 13.10
C GLY A 186 31.35 -21.84 11.93
N GLN A 187 31.74 -23.05 11.53
CA GLN A 187 32.63 -23.26 10.39
C GLN A 187 31.86 -23.22 9.07
N PRO A 188 32.39 -22.53 8.04
CA PRO A 188 31.77 -22.49 6.72
C PRO A 188 31.78 -23.88 6.07
N THR A 189 30.62 -24.37 5.70
CA THR A 189 30.42 -25.69 5.07
C THR A 189 30.30 -25.57 3.55
N PHE A 190 29.51 -24.62 3.05
CA PHE A 190 29.28 -24.45 1.62
C PHE A 190 29.06 -22.98 1.26
N ARG A 191 29.36 -22.65 0.00
CA ARG A 191 28.96 -21.42 -0.66
C ARG A 191 28.30 -21.80 -1.98
N ILE A 192 27.10 -21.29 -2.22
CA ILE A 192 26.38 -21.47 -3.49
C ILE A 192 26.06 -20.09 -4.03
N GLU A 193 26.45 -19.84 -5.28
CA GLU A 193 26.07 -18.62 -6.00
C GLU A 193 25.04 -18.97 -7.06
N ALA A 194 23.93 -18.23 -7.11
CA ALA A 194 22.88 -18.47 -8.10
C ALA A 194 22.36 -17.15 -8.65
N GLU A 195 21.97 -17.17 -9.93
CA GLU A 195 21.37 -16.00 -10.59
C GLU A 195 19.98 -15.69 -10.02
N ARG A 196 19.23 -16.73 -9.62
CA ARG A 196 17.87 -16.59 -9.10
C ARG A 196 17.56 -17.64 -8.05
N ALA A 197 16.85 -17.24 -6.99
CA ALA A 197 16.25 -18.14 -6.01
C ALA A 197 14.78 -17.80 -5.77
N GLU A 198 13.93 -18.82 -5.75
CA GLU A 198 12.49 -18.71 -5.52
C GLU A 198 12.10 -19.54 -4.29
N LEU A 199 11.36 -18.91 -3.36
CA LEU A 199 10.88 -19.55 -2.14
C LEU A 199 9.67 -20.42 -2.47
N VAL A 200 9.89 -21.72 -2.54
CA VAL A 200 8.85 -22.74 -2.62
C VAL A 200 8.54 -23.26 -1.21
N THR A 201 7.52 -24.11 -1.06
CA THR A 201 7.08 -24.61 0.25
C THR A 201 8.23 -25.33 0.98
N GLY A 202 8.84 -24.63 1.95
CA GLY A 202 9.89 -25.16 2.80
C GLY A 202 11.30 -25.21 2.19
N ALA A 203 11.50 -24.71 0.97
CA ALA A 203 12.81 -24.76 0.30
C ALA A 203 13.03 -23.58 -0.66
N TRP A 204 14.29 -23.32 -1.00
CA TRP A 204 14.66 -22.38 -2.05
C TRP A 204 14.95 -23.17 -3.33
N ALA A 205 14.19 -22.90 -4.39
CA ALA A 205 14.49 -23.38 -5.73
C ALA A 205 15.51 -22.42 -6.37
N ILE A 206 16.72 -22.91 -6.61
CA ILE A 206 17.82 -22.12 -7.16
C ILE A 206 18.03 -22.44 -8.64
N THR A 207 18.29 -21.42 -9.45
CA THR A 207 18.54 -21.54 -10.89
C THR A 207 19.87 -20.87 -11.25
N GLY A 208 20.66 -21.53 -12.11
CA GLY A 208 21.98 -21.02 -12.51
C GLY A 208 23.03 -21.11 -11.40
N ALA A 209 22.95 -22.16 -10.56
CA ALA A 209 23.82 -22.33 -9.41
C ALA A 209 25.25 -22.77 -9.79
N LYS A 210 26.26 -22.21 -9.11
CA LYS A 210 27.67 -22.59 -9.18
C LYS A 210 28.26 -22.77 -7.79
#